data_AF-A0A7J9QP25-F1
#
_entry.id   AF-A0A7J9QP25-F1
#
_cell.length_a   1.000
_cell.length_b   1.000
_cell.length_c   1.000
_cell.angle_alpha   90.00
_cell.angle_beta   90.00
_cell.angle_gamma   90.00
#
_symmetry.space_group_name_H-M   'P 1'
#
loop_
_entity.id
_entity.type
_entity.pdbx_description
1 polymer ?
#
loop_
_entity_poly.entity_id
_entity_poly.type
_entity_poly.pdbx_seq_one_letter_code
_entity_poly.pdbx_strand_id
1 'polypeptide(L)'
;MNLLEDKMHMWIDSARYVKAIPGIYVLYNRKSEPIYIGESDNLQKQFADYLDKDFDGDECKQKTHSYQRRFTDNQKEEKENLLEQFREENGKLPDCNSE
;
A
#
# COMPACT_ATOMS: atom_id res chain seq x y z
N MET A 1 -1.77 1.24 13.62
CA MET A 1 -3.21 1.09 13.29
C MET A 1 -3.28 0.27 12.03
N ASN A 2 -4.09 -0.79 12.00
CA ASN A 2 -4.28 -1.59 10.78
C ASN A 2 -5.42 -0.96 9.99
N LEU A 3 -5.14 -0.47 8.78
CA LEU A 3 -6.15 0.17 7.92
C LEU A 3 -6.96 -0.84 7.13
N LEU A 4 -6.45 -2.06 6.96
CA LEU A 4 -7.17 -3.16 6.31
C LEU A 4 -7.36 -4.32 7.30
N GLU A 5 -8.39 -5.13 7.06
CA GLU A 5 -8.69 -6.33 7.88
C GLU A 5 -7.70 -7.49 7.64
N ASP A 6 -6.88 -7.43 6.59
CA ASP A 6 -5.85 -8.45 6.31
C ASP A 6 -4.71 -8.39 7.35
N LYS A 7 -3.91 -9.45 7.42
CA LYS A 7 -2.73 -9.46 8.29
C LYS A 7 -1.66 -8.52 7.73
N MET A 8 -0.82 -7.99 8.60
CA MET A 8 0.36 -7.24 8.18
C MET A 8 1.43 -8.22 7.65
N HIS A 9 1.95 -7.96 6.46
CA HIS A 9 3.00 -8.73 5.79
C HIS A 9 4.29 -7.92 5.76
N MET A 10 5.43 -8.59 5.88
CA MET A 10 6.74 -7.92 5.73
C MET A 10 6.99 -7.56 4.26
N TRP A 11 7.55 -6.38 4.00
CA TRP A 11 7.99 -5.97 2.67
C TRP A 11 9.38 -6.55 2.37
N ILE A 12 9.39 -7.78 1.87
CA ILE A 12 10.57 -8.56 1.48
C ILE A 12 10.29 -9.22 0.11
N ASP A 13 11.28 -9.89 -0.47
CA ASP A 13 11.18 -10.51 -1.81
C ASP A 13 9.92 -11.38 -2.00
N SER A 14 9.42 -12.04 -0.94
CA SER A 14 8.19 -12.83 -1.03
C SER A 14 6.93 -12.04 -1.40
N ALA A 15 6.94 -10.71 -1.28
CA ALA A 15 5.82 -9.85 -1.70
C ALA A 15 5.55 -9.96 -3.21
N ARG A 16 6.55 -10.34 -4.03
CA ARG A 16 6.39 -10.57 -5.48
C ARG A 16 5.50 -11.76 -5.84
N TYR A 17 5.19 -12.62 -4.87
CA TYR A 17 4.37 -13.82 -5.06
C TYR A 17 2.93 -13.64 -4.55
N VAL A 18 2.49 -12.40 -4.32
CA VAL A 18 1.07 -12.12 -4.12
C VAL A 18 0.26 -12.56 -5.36
N LYS A 19 -1.04 -12.82 -5.19
CA LYS A 19 -1.91 -13.22 -6.31
C LYS A 19 -2.01 -12.09 -7.35
N ALA A 20 -1.98 -12.45 -8.64
CA ALA A 20 -2.25 -11.56 -9.76
C ALA A 20 -3.75 -11.24 -9.89
N ILE A 21 -4.28 -10.50 -8.92
CA ILE A 21 -5.69 -10.10 -8.83
C ILE A 21 -5.73 -8.61 -8.46
N PRO A 22 -6.76 -7.85 -8.89
CA PRO A 22 -6.99 -6.49 -8.44
C PRO A 22 -7.09 -6.36 -6.93
N GLY A 23 -6.72 -5.18 -6.42
CA GLY A 23 -6.91 -4.87 -5.02
C GLY A 23 -6.26 -3.57 -4.56
N ILE A 24 -6.50 -3.27 -3.30
CA ILE A 24 -5.89 -2.14 -2.59
C ILE A 24 -4.78 -2.63 -1.68
N TYR A 25 -3.83 -1.74 -1.37
CA TYR A 25 -2.76 -2.02 -0.44
C TYR A 25 -2.36 -0.77 0.33
N VAL A 26 -1.79 -1.01 1.51
CA VAL A 26 -1.25 0.03 2.36
C VAL A 26 0.20 -0.32 2.66
N LEU A 27 1.11 0.62 2.46
CA LEU A 27 2.52 0.51 2.81
C LEU A 27 2.77 1.22 4.14
N TYR A 28 3.61 0.61 4.96
CA TYR A 28 3.93 1.08 6.29
C TYR A 28 5.44 1.24 6.45
N ASN A 29 5.86 2.27 7.18
CA ASN A 29 7.26 2.45 7.55
C ASN A 29 7.68 1.52 8.71
N ARG A 30 8.95 1.60 9.14
CA ARG A 30 9.48 0.82 10.28
C ARG A 30 8.76 1.07 11.62
N LYS A 31 8.08 2.22 11.78
CA LYS A 31 7.28 2.55 12.96
C LYS A 31 5.85 2.01 12.88
N SER A 32 5.52 1.24 11.84
CA SER A 32 4.16 0.77 11.55
C SER A 32 3.17 1.92 11.30
N GLU A 33 3.67 3.06 10.81
CA GLU A 33 2.84 4.18 10.37
C GLU A 33 2.53 4.01 8.89
N PRO A 34 1.25 4.13 8.47
CA PRO A 34 0.87 4.07 7.07
C PRO A 34 1.45 5.29 6.34
N ILE A 35 2.23 5.02 5.29
CA ILE A 35 2.90 6.05 4.50
C ILE A 35 2.32 6.16 3.08
N TYR A 36 1.68 5.10 2.58
CA TYR A 36 1.07 5.10 1.26
C TYR A 36 -0.16 4.18 1.21
N ILE A 37 -1.22 4.65 0.57
CA ILE A 37 -2.40 3.88 0.18
C ILE A 37 -2.47 3.85 -1.34
N GLY A 38 -2.43 2.64 -1.89
CA GLY A 38 -2.41 2.38 -3.33
C GLY A 38 -3.47 1.39 -3.76
N GLU A 39 -3.66 1.34 -5.07
CA GLU A 39 -4.51 0.36 -5.74
C GLU A 39 -3.74 -0.24 -6.92
N SER A 40 -4.17 -1.41 -7.39
CA SER A 40 -3.71 -1.97 -8.64
C SER A 40 -4.73 -2.94 -9.21
N ASP A 41 -4.83 -2.99 -10.54
CA ASP A 41 -5.54 -4.07 -11.27
C ASP A 41 -4.76 -5.40 -11.20
N ASN A 42 -3.50 -5.39 -10.76
CA ASN A 42 -2.69 -6.59 -10.61
C ASN A 42 -1.62 -6.40 -9.52
N LEU A 43 -1.95 -6.80 -8.29
CA LEU A 43 -1.05 -6.66 -7.14
C LEU A 43 0.30 -7.38 -7.34
N GLN A 44 0.31 -8.54 -8.01
CA GLN A 44 1.54 -9.28 -8.26
C GLN A 44 2.53 -8.46 -9.09
N LYS A 45 2.05 -7.91 -10.20
CA LYS A 45 2.86 -7.09 -11.09
C LYS A 45 3.31 -5.83 -10.38
N GLN A 46 2.41 -5.12 -9.69
CA GLN A 46 2.75 -3.89 -8.97
C GLN A 46 3.85 -4.10 -7.93
N PHE A 47 3.75 -5.16 -7.13
CA PHE A 47 4.74 -5.42 -6.08
C PHE A 47 6.06 -5.92 -6.65
N ALA A 48 6.03 -6.72 -7.71
CA ALA A 48 7.25 -7.08 -8.42
C ALA A 48 7.97 -5.85 -8.98
N ASP A 49 7.23 -4.94 -9.63
CA ASP A 49 7.78 -3.70 -10.20
C ASP A 49 8.42 -2.82 -9.10
N TYR A 50 7.74 -2.65 -7.96
CA TYR A 50 8.31 -1.91 -6.82
C TYR A 50 9.56 -2.56 -6.24
N LEU A 51 9.63 -3.89 -6.16
CA LEU A 51 10.81 -4.60 -5.68
C LEU A 51 11.97 -4.51 -6.68
N ASP A 52 11.69 -4.69 -7.98
CA ASP A 52 12.71 -4.71 -9.02
C ASP A 52 13.32 -3.32 -9.28
N LYS A 53 12.52 -2.26 -9.07
CA LYS A 53 12.94 -0.88 -9.32
C LYS A 53 13.15 -0.05 -8.05
N ASP A 54 13.08 -0.68 -6.88
CA ASP A 54 13.15 -0.01 -5.58
C ASP A 54 12.24 1.23 -5.51
N PHE A 55 10.95 1.00 -5.78
CA PHE A 55 9.90 2.02 -5.91
C PHE A 55 10.18 3.12 -6.96
N ASP A 56 10.85 2.78 -8.07
CA ASP A 56 11.26 3.72 -9.13
C ASP A 56 12.10 4.91 -8.58
N GLY A 57 12.78 4.73 -7.45
CA GLY A 57 13.58 5.78 -6.80
C GLY A 57 12.77 6.74 -5.91
N ASP A 58 11.50 6.44 -5.62
CA ASP A 58 10.66 7.23 -4.71
C ASP A 58 11.16 7.09 -3.27
N GLU A 59 11.95 8.09 -2.82
CA GLU A 59 12.55 8.12 -1.47
C GLU A 59 11.51 8.03 -0.34
N CYS A 60 10.27 8.46 -0.59
CA CYS A 60 9.20 8.35 0.40
C CYS A 60 8.76 6.89 0.54
N LYS A 61 8.45 6.22 -0.58
CA LYS A 61 7.99 4.83 -0.58
C LYS A 61 9.10 3.83 -0.25
N GLN A 62 10.38 4.15 -0.51
CA GLN A 62 11.52 3.33 -0.09
C GLN A 62 11.62 3.12 1.43
N LYS A 63 10.91 3.94 2.23
CA LYS A 63 10.78 3.75 3.69
C LYS A 63 9.89 2.56 4.06
N THR A 64 9.26 1.91 3.09
CA THR A 64 8.38 0.75 3.28
C THR A 64 9.11 -0.39 3.99
N HIS A 65 8.47 -0.93 5.01
CA HIS A 65 8.96 -2.06 5.81
C HIS A 65 7.93 -3.19 5.90
N SER A 66 6.65 -2.85 5.88
CA SER A 66 5.55 -3.81 5.87
C SER A 66 4.39 -3.27 5.03
N TYR A 67 3.44 -4.15 4.73
CA TYR A 67 2.25 -3.80 3.97
C TYR A 67 1.04 -4.60 4.43
N GLN A 68 -0.15 -4.08 4.13
CA GLN A 68 -1.39 -4.83 4.11
C GLN A 68 -1.97 -4.77 2.70
N ARG A 69 -2.82 -5.73 2.36
CA ARG A 69 -3.52 -5.77 1.07
C ARG A 69 -4.93 -6.30 1.23
N ARG A 70 -5.84 -5.91 0.35
CA ARG A 70 -7.18 -6.50 0.22
C ARG A 70 -7.47 -6.68 -1.26
N PHE A 71 -7.84 -7.91 -1.64
CA PHE A 71 -8.30 -8.19 -2.99
C PHE A 71 -9.72 -7.67 -3.16
N THR A 72 -9.97 -6.93 -4.23
CA THR A 72 -11.27 -6.33 -4.54
C THR A 72 -11.26 -5.91 -6.01
N ASP A 73 -12.42 -6.00 -6.67
CA ASP A 73 -12.62 -5.52 -8.04
C ASP A 73 -13.08 -4.04 -8.06
N ASN A 74 -13.29 -3.43 -6.89
CA ASN A 74 -13.69 -2.03 -6.69
C ASN A 74 -12.53 -1.18 -6.12
N GLN A 75 -11.28 -1.52 -6.47
CA GLN A 75 -10.06 -0.98 -5.87
C GLN A 75 -9.95 0.56 -5.93
N LYS A 76 -10.54 1.20 -6.96
CA LYS A 76 -10.56 2.67 -7.09
C LYS A 76 -11.43 3.31 -6.01
N GLU A 77 -12.68 2.88 -5.91
CA GLU A 77 -13.64 3.41 -4.93
C GLU A 77 -13.16 3.11 -3.50
N GLU A 78 -12.66 1.90 -3.24
CA GLU A 78 -12.15 1.56 -1.91
C GLU A 78 -10.91 2.37 -1.54
N LYS A 79 -10.01 2.67 -2.49
CA LYS A 79 -8.86 3.54 -2.24
C LYS A 79 -9.31 4.95 -1.87
N GLU A 80 -10.27 5.52 -2.59
CA GLU A 80 -10.80 6.85 -2.32
C GLU A 80 -11.43 6.91 -0.93
N ASN A 81 -12.33 5.97 -0.63
CA ASN A 81 -12.96 5.85 0.70
C ASN A 81 -11.92 5.72 1.82
N LEU A 82 -10.86 4.92 1.62
CA LEU A 82 -9.83 4.72 2.64
C LEU A 82 -8.94 5.96 2.84
N LEU A 83 -8.64 6.70 1.76
CA LEU A 83 -7.94 7.97 1.85
C LEU A 83 -8.76 9.03 2.57
N GLU A 84 -10.07 9.10 2.30
CA GLU A 84 -10.99 10.01 2.98
C GLU A 84 -11.09 9.68 4.48
N GLN A 85 -11.32 8.41 4.83
CA GLN A 85 -11.32 7.96 6.23
C GLN A 85 -10.01 8.31 6.94
N PHE A 86 -8.87 8.02 6.32
CA PHE A 86 -7.56 8.35 6.89
C PHE A 86 -7.43 9.86 7.14
N ARG A 87 -7.88 10.68 6.19
CA ARG A 87 -7.85 12.14 6.29
C ARG A 87 -8.77 12.66 7.40
N GLU A 88 -9.96 12.11 7.55
CA GLU A 88 -10.89 12.50 8.62
C GLU A 88 -10.32 12.18 10.00
N GLU A 89 -9.68 11.03 10.16
CA GLU A 89 -9.11 10.58 11.44
C GLU A 89 -7.80 11.31 11.80
N ASN A 90 -6.96 11.61 10.81
CA ASN A 90 -5.59 12.14 11.04
C ASN A 90 -5.44 13.62 10.64
N GLY A 91 -6.45 14.21 10.02
CA GLY A 91 -6.41 15.58 9.48
C GLY A 91 -5.54 15.77 8.22
N LYS A 92 -4.90 14.70 7.73
CA LYS A 92 -4.00 14.71 6.56
C LYS A 92 -4.03 13.38 5.82
N LEU A 93 -3.58 13.37 4.58
CA LEU A 93 -3.32 12.14 3.82
C LEU A 93 -2.00 11.48 4.29
N PRO A 94 -1.74 10.21 3.95
CA PRO A 94 -0.44 9.61 4.17
C PRO A 94 0.66 10.41 3.47
N ASP A 95 1.85 10.42 4.06
CA ASP A 95 2.93 11.33 3.64
C ASP A 95 3.30 11.11 2.16
N CYS A 96 3.37 9.86 1.68
CA CYS A 96 3.71 9.56 0.28
C CYS A 96 2.51 9.58 -0.69
N ASN A 97 1.31 9.94 -0.21
CA ASN A 97 0.14 10.22 -1.06
C ASN A 97 -0.06 11.72 -1.33
N SER A 98 0.68 12.57 -0.63
CA SER A 98 0.54 14.03 -0.69
C SER A 98 1.61 14.71 -1.56
N GLU A 99 2.60 13.95 -2.04
CA GLU A 99 3.57 14.37 -3.06
C GLU A 99 2.95 14.38 -4.46
#